data_AF-A0A352GJI2-F1
#
_entry.id   AF-A0A352GJI2-F1
#
_cell.length_a   1.000
_cell.length_b   1.000
_cell.length_c   1.000
_cell.angle_alpha   90.00
_cell.angle_beta   90.00
_cell.angle_gamma   90.00
#
_symmetry.space_group_name_H-M   'P 1'
#
loop_
_entity.id
_entity.type
_entity.pdbx_description
1 polymer ?
#
loop_
_entity_poly.entity_id
_entity_poly.type
_entity_poly.pdbx_seq_one_letter_code
_entity_poly.pdbx_strand_id
1 'polypeptide(L)' 'MNVVTPPEKLTPKDFATDQEVRWCPGCGDYAILKGVQKTLADIGARPENTVFVSGIGCAAR' A
#
# COMPACT_ATOMS: atom_id res chain seq x y z
N MET A 1 -17.96 25.72 12.91
CA MET A 1 -16.47 25.70 12.98
C MET A 1 -16.04 24.38 12.38
N ASN A 2 -15.58 24.38 11.12
CA ASN A 2 -15.12 23.15 10.49
C ASN A 2 -13.69 22.90 10.94
N VAL A 3 -13.54 21.97 11.89
CA VAL A 3 -12.24 21.46 12.29
C VAL A 3 -11.74 20.60 11.14
N VAL A 4 -10.85 21.16 10.32
CA VAL A 4 -10.07 20.37 9.37
C VAL A 4 -9.04 19.63 10.22
N THR A 5 -9.38 18.43 10.66
CA THR A 5 -8.44 17.55 11.35
C THR A 5 -7.27 17.30 10.39
N PRO A 6 -6.02 17.61 10.78
CA PRO A 6 -4.86 17.26 9.97
C PRO A 6 -4.89 15.75 9.70
N PRO A 7 -4.61 15.30 8.47
CA PRO A 7 -4.59 13.87 8.17
C PRO A 7 -3.63 13.18 9.14
N GLU A 8 -4.13 12.14 9.81
CA GLU A 8 -3.34 11.32 10.72
C GLU A 8 -2.10 10.81 9.98
N LYS A 9 -0.95 10.76 10.67
CA LYS A 9 0.31 10.38 10.04
C LYS A 9 0.23 8.93 9.57
N LEU A 10 0.04 8.73 8.27
CA LEU A 10 -0.06 7.42 7.67
C LEU A 10 1.23 6.63 7.83
N THR A 11 1.08 5.33 7.95
CA THR A 11 2.14 4.34 8.08
C THR A 11 2.04 3.32 6.95
N PRO A 12 3.12 2.59 6.62
CA PRO A 12 3.05 1.55 5.58
C PRO A 12 2.01 0.47 5.88
N LYS A 13 1.65 0.26 7.16
CA LYS A 13 0.65 -0.73 7.58
C LYS A 13 -0.76 -0.33 7.14
N ASP A 14 -1.04 0.96 6.97
CA ASP A 14 -2.35 1.44 6.52
C ASP A 14 -2.63 1.09 5.06
N PHE A 15 -1.60 0.68 4.31
CA PHE A 15 -1.68 0.19 2.93
C PHE A 15 -1.42 -1.32 2.83
N ALA A 16 -1.33 -2.03 3.95
CA ALA A 16 -1.14 -3.47 3.98
C ALA A 16 -2.48 -4.22 4.04
N THR A 17 -2.55 -5.36 3.38
CA THR A 17 -3.70 -6.27 3.43
C THR A 17 -3.44 -7.40 4.43
N ASP A 18 -4.50 -7.94 5.01
CA ASP A 18 -4.50 -9.15 5.81
C ASP A 18 -4.41 -10.43 4.96
N GLN A 19 -4.55 -10.30 3.64
CA GLN A 19 -4.43 -11.41 2.72
C GLN A 19 -3.00 -11.92 2.64
N GLU A 20 -2.86 -13.24 2.67
CA GLU A 20 -1.56 -13.89 2.54
C GLU A 20 -1.00 -13.73 1.12
N VAL A 21 0.20 -13.18 1.03
CA VAL A 21 0.92 -13.03 -0.23
C VAL A 21 1.60 -14.34 -0.61
N ARG A 22 1.05 -15.01 -1.63
CA ARG A 22 1.48 -16.33 -2.12
C ARG A 22 2.56 -16.27 -3.20
N TRP A 23 3.58 -15.44 -3.00
CA TRP A 23 4.77 -15.43 -3.85
C TRP A 23 5.81 -16.43 -3.36
N CYS A 24 6.70 -16.85 -4.26
CA CYS A 24 7.80 -17.75 -3.89
C CYS A 24 8.72 -17.08 -2.86
N PRO A 25 9.31 -17.84 -1.92
CA PRO A 25 10.33 -17.30 -1.02
C PRO A 25 11.48 -16.66 -1.80
N GLY A 26 11.83 -15.43 -1.45
CA GLY A 26 12.86 -14.65 -2.14
C GLY A 26 12.39 -13.91 -3.40
N CYS A 27 11.09 -13.93 -3.73
CA CYS A 27 10.55 -13.15 -4.84
C CYS A 27 10.79 -11.63 -4.65
N GLY A 28 11.21 -10.96 -5.72
CA GLY A 28 11.46 -9.51 -5.71
C GLY A 28 10.19 -8.66 -5.49
N ASP A 29 9.01 -9.20 -5.80
CA ASP A 29 7.74 -8.48 -5.67
C ASP A 29 7.45 -8.10 -4.20
N TYR A 30 7.98 -8.85 -3.22
CA TYR A 30 7.94 -8.46 -1.80
C TYR A 30 8.62 -7.12 -1.53
N ALA A 31 9.73 -6.82 -2.21
CA ALA A 31 10.42 -5.56 -2.06
C ALA A 31 9.64 -4.42 -2.72
N ILE A 32 9.04 -4.68 -3.87
CA ILE A 32 8.19 -3.71 -4.58
C ILE A 32 6.97 -3.35 -3.73
N LEU A 33 6.25 -4.35 -3.19
CA LEU A 33 5.08 -4.14 -2.33
C LEU A 33 5.42 -3.27 -1.11
N LYS A 34 6.52 -3.59 -0.40
CA LYS A 34 6.97 -2.79 0.75
C LYS A 34 7.36 -1.36 0.35
N GLY A 35 8.00 -1.19 -0.80
CA GLY A 35 8.37 0.13 -1.34
C GLY A 35 7.14 0.98 -1.64
N VAL A 36 6.12 0.39 -2.28
CA VAL A 36 4.86 1.06 -2.60
C VAL A 36 4.12 1.48 -1.33
N GLN A 37 3.94 0.56 -0.36
CA GLN A 37 3.29 0.87 0.93
C GLN A 37 3.99 2.00 1.67
N LYS A 38 5.33 1.99 1.70
CA LYS A 38 6.12 3.06 2.30
C LYS A 38 5.93 4.39 1.59
N THR A 39 5.99 4.37 0.25
CA THR A 39 5.88 5.58 -0.55
C THR A 39 4.52 6.25 -0.37
N LEU A 40 3.43 5.47 -0.35
CA LEU A 40 2.08 5.99 -0.15
C LEU A 40 1.91 6.63 1.23
N ALA A 41 2.50 6.03 2.27
CA ALA A 41 2.53 6.62 3.60
C ALA A 41 3.36 7.92 3.64
N ASP A 42 4.55 7.92 3.03
CA ASP A 42 5.46 9.07 3.01
C ASP A 42 4.86 10.28 2.27
N ILE A 43 4.09 10.06 1.20
CA ILE A 43 3.42 11.13 0.45
C ILE A 43 2.04 11.51 1.01
N GLY A 44 1.56 10.83 2.06
CA GLY A 44 0.24 11.08 2.64
C GLY A 44 -0.91 10.74 1.70
N ALA A 45 -0.75 9.71 0.86
CA ALA A 45 -1.80 9.28 -0.07
C ALA A 45 -3.03 8.80 0.72
N ARG A 46 -4.21 9.34 0.43
CA ARG A 46 -5.43 8.93 1.12
C ARG A 46 -5.91 7.57 0.59
N PRO A 47 -6.05 6.52 1.42
CA PRO A 47 -6.48 5.19 0.95
C PRO A 47 -7.81 5.23 0.21
N GLU A 48 -8.76 6.05 0.65
CA GLU A 48 -10.08 6.18 0.02
C GLU A 48 -10.04 6.84 -1.38
N ASN A 49 -8.90 7.42 -1.77
CA ASN A 49 -8.68 7.98 -3.10
C ASN A 49 -7.56 7.26 -3.87
N THR A 50 -7.11 6.11 -3.37
CA THR A 50 -6.02 5.33 -3.98
C THR A 50 -6.59 4.02 -4.52
N VAL A 51 -6.31 3.71 -5.78
CA VAL A 51 -6.74 2.47 -6.43
C VAL A 51 -5.53 1.72 -7.00
N PHE A 52 -5.49 0.41 -6.78
CA PHE A 52 -4.53 -0.49 -7.41
C PHE A 52 -5.22 -1.24 -8.53
N VAL A 53 -4.65 -1.16 -9.73
CA VAL A 53 -5.13 -1.88 -10.92
C VAL A 53 -4.00 -2.77 -11.41
N SER A 54 -4.28 -4.05 -11.57
CA SER A 54 -3.30 -5.04 -12.00
C SER A 54 -3.79 -5.84 -13.21
N GLY A 55 -2.85 -6.48 -13.90
CA GLY A 55 -3.13 -7.41 -15.00
C GLY A 55 -3.29 -8.84 -14.49
N ILE A 56 -2.74 -9.81 -15.23
CA ILE A 56 -2.71 -11.22 -14.84
C ILE A 56 -1.25 -11.65 -14.64
N GLY A 57 -0.92 -12.23 -13.48
CA GLY A 57 0.41 -12.75 -13.19
C GLY A 57 0.73 -12.81 -11.69
N CYS A 58 1.93 -13.23 -11.34
CA CYS A 58 2.38 -13.23 -9.94
C CYS A 58 2.39 -11.80 -9.38
N ALA A 59 3.00 -10.85 -10.08
CA ALA A 59 3.05 -9.44 -9.68
C ALA A 59 1.68 -8.75 -9.59
N ALA A 60 0.60 -9.38 -10.08
CA ALA A 60 -0.76 -8.83 -10.01
C ALA A 60 -1.50 -9.19 -8.71
N ARG A 61 -0.86 -9.95 -7.82
CA ARG A 61 -1.42 -10.45 -6.56
C ARG A 61 -1.01 -9.63 -5.35
#